data_AF-A0A2I1G4F8-F1
#
_entry.id   AF-A0A2I1G4F8-F1
#
_cell.length_a   1.000
_cell.length_b   1.000
_cell.length_c   1.000
_cell.angle_alpha   90.00
_cell.angle_beta   90.00
_cell.angle_gamma   90.00
#
_symmetry.space_group_name_H-M   'P 1'
#
loop_
_entity.id
_entity.type
_entity.pdbx_description
1 polymer ?
#
loop_
_entity_poly.entity_id
_entity_poly.type
_entity_poly.pdbx_seq_one_letter_code
_entity_poly.pdbx_strand_id
1 'polypeptide(L)'
;MRLPKKSESLNDRNSQLRKLSKKVNDELIDSSSDSSDESDSSESVILFTPTRDALQEIFPRASGQQIARYEEIVNQAEEFDPVLIISPNLNWINQYGEQAYHLVMDGFATEGLQNARRDENSRCVFHFRNGRELTDVRNAIRQRLIDAFCIPPALQASHPHGQAVPVGSAWILTKVGVRESDFWENDTFFHVHQ
;
A
#
# COMPACT_ATOMS: atom_id res chain seq x y z
N MET A 1 -51.28 -23.41 -25.65
CA MET A 1 -50.36 -23.21 -24.51
C MET A 1 -49.09 -24.04 -24.74
N ARG A 2 -47.95 -23.41 -25.01
CA ARG A 2 -46.63 -24.05 -25.05
C ARG A 2 -45.77 -23.45 -23.93
N LEU A 3 -45.31 -24.30 -23.01
CA LEU A 3 -44.38 -23.92 -21.95
C LEU A 3 -42.99 -23.62 -22.54
N PRO A 4 -42.24 -22.63 -22.02
CA PRO A 4 -40.86 -22.41 -22.44
C PRO A 4 -39.91 -23.44 -21.81
N LYS A 5 -38.87 -23.79 -22.58
CA LYS A 5 -37.84 -24.78 -22.25
C LYS A 5 -36.88 -24.27 -21.17
N LYS A 6 -36.40 -25.21 -20.34
CA LYS A 6 -35.46 -25.09 -19.23
C LYS A 6 -34.32 -24.09 -19.50
N SER A 7 -34.11 -23.17 -18.56
CA SER A 7 -32.91 -22.35 -18.42
C SER A 7 -31.71 -23.23 -18.00
N GLU A 8 -30.65 -23.25 -18.80
CA GLU A 8 -29.36 -23.84 -18.42
C GLU A 8 -28.70 -23.00 -17.31
N SER A 9 -28.15 -23.69 -16.31
CA SER A 9 -27.46 -23.09 -15.17
C SER A 9 -26.13 -22.47 -15.59
N LEU A 10 -25.78 -21.30 -15.05
CA LEU A 10 -24.48 -20.64 -15.24
C LEU A 10 -23.28 -21.53 -14.88
N ASN A 11 -23.46 -22.51 -13.99
CA ASN A 11 -22.41 -23.48 -13.66
C ASN A 11 -22.11 -24.46 -14.80
N ASP A 12 -23.11 -24.80 -15.63
CA ASP A 12 -22.90 -25.70 -16.76
C ASP A 12 -22.12 -25.02 -17.89
N ARG A 13 -22.35 -23.71 -18.10
CA ARG A 13 -21.59 -22.90 -19.06
C ARG A 13 -20.12 -22.76 -18.67
N ASN A 14 -19.84 -22.51 -17.39
CA ASN A 14 -18.47 -22.40 -16.89
C ASN A 14 -17.71 -23.73 -16.94
N SER A 15 -18.41 -24.86 -16.75
CA SER A 15 -17.84 -26.20 -16.91
C SER A 15 -17.48 -26.51 -18.37
N GLN A 16 -18.33 -26.12 -19.33
CA GLN A 16 -18.04 -26.31 -20.76
C GLN A 16 -16.90 -25.42 -21.26
N LEU A 17 -16.82 -24.16 -20.82
CA LEU A 17 -15.72 -23.25 -21.16
C LEU A 17 -14.36 -23.76 -20.64
N ARG A 18 -14.32 -24.35 -19.44
CA ARG A 18 -13.10 -24.98 -18.91
C ARG A 18 -12.66 -26.22 -19.70
N LYS A 19 -13.61 -27.00 -20.25
CA LYS A 19 -13.30 -28.16 -21.10
C LYS A 19 -12.80 -27.75 -22.48
N LEU A 20 -13.35 -26.68 -23.06
CA LEU A 20 -12.90 -26.13 -24.34
C LEU A 20 -11.49 -25.51 -24.23
N SER A 21 -11.21 -24.78 -23.16
CA SER A 21 -9.88 -24.20 -22.92
C SER A 21 -8.79 -25.25 -22.70
N LYS A 22 -9.14 -26.41 -22.12
CA LYS A 22 -8.18 -27.51 -21.93
C LYS A 22 -7.89 -28.26 -23.23
N LYS A 23 -8.90 -28.40 -24.10
CA LYS A 23 -8.75 -29.06 -25.40
C LYS A 23 -7.94 -28.24 -26.41
N VAL A 24 -8.04 -26.91 -26.37
CA VAL A 24 -7.22 -26.01 -27.21
C VAL A 24 -5.73 -26.07 -26.83
N ASN A 25 -5.42 -26.28 -25.55
CA ASN A 25 -4.02 -26.41 -25.11
C ASN A 25 -3.39 -27.78 -25.45
N ASP A 26 -4.19 -28.85 -25.50
CA ASP A 26 -3.67 -30.18 -25.81
C ASP A 26 -3.50 -30.43 -27.33
N GLU A 27 -4.15 -29.64 -28.21
CA GLU A 27 -4.04 -29.77 -29.68
C GLU A 27 -2.93 -28.90 -30.32
N LEU A 28 -2.16 -28.14 -29.53
CA LEU A 28 -1.09 -27.24 -30.03
C LEU A 28 0.35 -27.75 -29.79
N ILE A 29 0.54 -28.98 -29.29
CA ILE A 29 1.88 -29.52 -28.93
C ILE A 29 2.36 -30.63 -29.89
N ASP A 30 1.89 -30.68 -31.13
CA ASP A 30 2.47 -31.62 -32.11
C ASP A 30 2.47 -31.04 -33.53
N SER A 31 3.46 -30.20 -33.84
CA SER A 31 4.12 -30.19 -35.15
C SER A 31 5.27 -29.17 -35.21
N SER A 32 6.36 -29.63 -35.81
CA SER A 32 7.53 -28.93 -36.35
C SER A 32 8.65 -28.49 -35.39
N SER A 33 9.69 -29.33 -35.37
CA SER A 33 11.09 -28.95 -35.23
C SER A 33 11.49 -27.95 -36.31
N ASP A 34 12.06 -26.80 -35.93
CA ASP A 34 13.24 -26.22 -36.58
C ASP A 34 13.88 -25.17 -35.65
N SER A 35 15.20 -25.04 -35.74
CA SER A 35 16.06 -24.29 -34.83
C SER A 35 15.98 -22.78 -34.99
N SER A 36 15.88 -22.06 -33.87
CA SER A 36 16.53 -20.75 -33.71
C SER A 36 16.52 -20.35 -32.23
N ASP A 37 17.68 -19.87 -31.75
CA ASP A 37 17.91 -19.29 -30.44
C ASP A 37 16.85 -18.23 -30.10
N GLU A 38 15.96 -18.54 -29.16
CA GLU A 38 15.12 -17.56 -28.48
C GLU A 38 15.42 -17.72 -27.00
N SER A 39 16.19 -16.79 -26.46
CA SER A 39 16.37 -16.61 -25.03
C SER A 39 15.00 -16.42 -24.40
N ASP A 40 14.49 -17.47 -23.77
CA ASP A 40 13.30 -17.48 -22.93
C ASP A 40 13.50 -16.48 -21.78
N SER A 41 13.21 -15.21 -22.06
CA SER A 41 12.91 -14.24 -21.04
C SER A 41 11.61 -14.70 -20.42
N SER A 42 11.74 -15.56 -19.42
CA SER A 42 10.71 -15.79 -18.44
C SER A 42 10.27 -14.42 -17.93
N GLU A 43 9.22 -13.88 -18.54
CA GLU A 43 8.45 -12.78 -17.96
C GLU A 43 8.02 -13.31 -16.60
N SER A 44 8.77 -12.94 -15.57
CA SER A 44 8.33 -13.13 -14.21
C SER A 44 7.01 -12.39 -14.14
N VAL A 45 5.90 -13.13 -14.12
CA VAL A 45 4.58 -12.56 -13.88
C VAL A 45 4.69 -11.86 -12.53
N ILE A 46 4.83 -10.54 -12.55
CA ILE A 46 4.89 -9.74 -11.33
C ILE A 46 3.52 -9.89 -10.69
N LEU A 47 3.44 -10.74 -9.68
CA LEU A 47 2.22 -10.95 -8.94
C LEU A 47 2.14 -9.85 -7.89
N PHE A 48 1.32 -8.84 -8.14
CA PHE A 48 1.09 -7.77 -7.18
C PHE A 48 0.27 -8.27 -6.00
N THR A 49 0.51 -7.66 -4.83
CA THR A 49 -0.16 -8.06 -3.60
C THR A 49 -1.58 -7.51 -3.59
N PRO A 50 -2.60 -8.30 -3.20
CA PRO A 50 -3.92 -7.76 -2.95
C PRO A 50 -3.84 -6.64 -1.91
N THR A 51 -4.47 -5.49 -2.16
CA THR A 51 -4.39 -4.30 -1.28
C THR A 51 -4.72 -4.63 0.18
N ARG A 52 -5.70 -5.52 0.38
CA ARG A 52 -6.10 -5.99 1.71
C ARG A 52 -5.00 -6.75 2.44
N ASP A 53 -4.24 -7.58 1.73
CA ASP A 53 -3.17 -8.40 2.30
C ASP A 53 -1.98 -7.50 2.69
N ALA A 54 -1.65 -6.52 1.84
CA ALA A 54 -0.65 -5.50 2.16
C ALA A 54 -1.03 -4.72 3.44
N LEU A 55 -2.30 -4.31 3.58
CA LEU A 55 -2.77 -3.63 4.78
C LEU A 55 -2.71 -4.50 6.04
N GLN A 56 -2.93 -5.81 5.92
CA GLN A 56 -2.79 -6.75 7.03
C GLN A 56 -1.32 -6.95 7.44
N GLU A 57 -0.39 -6.91 6.48
CA GLU A 57 1.04 -6.93 6.75
C GLU A 57 1.49 -5.66 7.49
N ILE A 58 1.04 -4.49 7.03
CA ILE A 58 1.38 -3.20 7.64
C ILE A 58 0.74 -3.04 9.03
N PHE A 59 -0.49 -3.55 9.21
CA PHE A 59 -1.24 -3.49 10.46
C PHE A 59 -1.65 -4.89 10.98
N PRO A 60 -0.70 -5.70 11.47
CA PRO A 60 -0.97 -7.09 11.85
C PRO A 60 -1.92 -7.23 13.05
N ARG A 61 -2.20 -6.13 13.75
CA ARG A 61 -3.11 -6.07 14.90
C ARG A 61 -4.44 -5.35 14.61
N ALA A 62 -4.62 -4.82 13.40
CA ALA A 62 -5.87 -4.16 13.04
C ALA A 62 -7.01 -5.19 12.89
N SER A 63 -8.20 -4.81 13.34
CA SER A 63 -9.41 -5.61 13.13
C SER A 63 -9.78 -5.63 11.64
N GLY A 64 -10.57 -6.63 11.22
CA GLY A 64 -11.08 -6.70 9.85
C GLY A 64 -11.90 -5.46 9.42
N GLN A 65 -12.56 -4.80 10.37
CA GLN A 65 -13.28 -3.54 10.11
C GLN A 65 -12.32 -2.37 9.87
N GLN A 66 -11.22 -2.29 10.63
CA GLN A 66 -10.18 -1.28 10.40
C GLN A 66 -9.50 -1.50 9.05
N ILE A 67 -9.14 -2.75 8.70
CA ILE A 67 -8.58 -3.09 7.40
C ILE A 67 -9.53 -2.70 6.26
N ALA A 68 -10.82 -3.04 6.38
CA ALA A 68 -11.81 -2.66 5.36
C ALA A 68 -11.91 -1.13 5.19
N ARG A 69 -11.92 -0.38 6.30
CA ARG A 69 -11.89 1.09 6.25
C ARG A 69 -10.63 1.62 5.58
N TYR A 70 -9.45 1.08 5.90
CA TYR A 70 -8.19 1.50 5.29
C TYR A 70 -8.14 1.16 3.80
N GLU A 71 -8.69 0.01 3.40
CA GLU A 71 -8.83 -0.41 2.00
C GLU A 71 -9.75 0.54 1.22
N GLU A 72 -10.88 0.96 1.80
CA GLU A 72 -11.76 1.98 1.21
C GLU A 72 -11.06 3.31 0.99
N ILE A 73 -10.22 3.73 1.95
CA ILE A 73 -9.41 4.94 1.85
C ILE A 73 -8.41 4.77 0.70
N VAL A 74 -7.57 3.72 0.73
CA VAL A 74 -6.59 3.42 -0.34
C VAL A 74 -7.23 3.42 -1.73
N ASN A 75 -8.42 2.85 -1.89
CA ASN A 75 -9.10 2.76 -3.18
C ASN A 75 -9.58 4.12 -3.75
N GLN A 76 -9.57 5.18 -2.95
CA GLN A 76 -9.81 6.56 -3.41
C GLN A 76 -8.57 7.19 -4.06
N ALA A 77 -7.37 6.63 -3.86
CA ALA A 77 -6.19 7.07 -4.59
C ALA A 77 -6.35 6.78 -6.08
N GLU A 78 -5.82 7.65 -6.93
CA GLU A 78 -5.61 7.31 -8.33
C GLU A 78 -4.54 6.21 -8.47
N GLU A 79 -4.53 5.53 -9.61
CA GLU A 79 -3.48 4.54 -9.90
C GLU A 79 -2.10 5.21 -9.95
N PHE A 80 -1.10 4.57 -9.36
CA PHE A 80 0.28 5.08 -9.19
C PHE A 80 0.47 6.29 -8.27
N ASP A 81 -0.60 6.90 -7.78
CA ASP A 81 -0.50 7.93 -6.74
C ASP A 81 -0.05 7.31 -5.41
N PRO A 82 0.92 7.91 -4.71
CA PRO A 82 1.44 7.34 -3.48
C PRO A 82 0.47 7.55 -2.31
N VAL A 83 0.22 6.47 -1.60
CA VAL A 83 -0.43 6.46 -0.29
C VAL A 83 0.65 6.26 0.76
N LEU A 84 0.79 7.22 1.67
CA LEU A 84 1.62 7.06 2.86
C LEU A 84 0.78 6.35 3.92
N ILE A 85 1.31 5.27 4.46
CA ILE A 85 0.71 4.58 5.59
C ILE A 85 1.69 4.67 6.76
N ILE A 86 1.22 5.17 7.90
CA ILE A 86 2.03 5.29 9.13
C ILE A 86 1.53 4.27 10.14
N SER A 87 2.36 3.28 10.46
CA SER A 87 2.09 2.37 11.58
C SER A 87 2.65 2.96 12.88
N PRO A 88 1.86 3.01 13.97
CA PRO A 88 2.23 3.76 15.16
C PRO A 88 3.37 3.11 15.94
N ASN A 89 4.33 3.92 16.41
CA ASN A 89 5.34 3.47 17.36
C ASN A 89 4.87 3.68 18.79
N LEU A 90 4.49 2.59 19.47
CA LEU A 90 3.99 2.64 20.84
C LEU A 90 5.01 3.21 21.84
N ASN A 91 6.32 3.03 21.61
CA ASN A 91 7.34 3.60 22.51
C ASN A 91 7.34 5.13 22.42
N TRP A 92 7.20 5.67 21.21
CA TRP A 92 7.09 7.11 21.01
C TRP A 92 5.80 7.67 21.63
N ILE A 93 4.67 6.99 21.43
CA ILE A 93 3.38 7.37 22.03
C ILE A 93 3.46 7.33 23.56
N ASN A 94 4.11 6.33 24.15
CA ASN A 94 4.29 6.25 25.60
C ASN A 94 5.17 7.39 26.16
N GLN A 95 6.09 7.91 25.35
CA GLN A 95 6.98 9.02 25.74
C GLN A 95 6.31 10.39 25.61
N TYR A 96 5.58 10.63 24.51
CA TYR A 96 5.03 11.95 24.18
C TYR A 96 3.52 12.10 24.40
N GLY A 97 2.81 10.98 24.53
CA GLY A 97 1.36 10.90 24.69
C GLY A 97 0.57 10.85 23.38
N GLU A 98 -0.66 10.34 23.48
CA GLU A 98 -1.58 10.17 22.35
C GLU A 98 -1.95 11.51 21.69
N GLN A 99 -2.06 12.59 22.47
CA GLN A 99 -2.35 13.92 21.92
C GLN A 99 -1.24 14.44 21.01
N ALA A 100 0.02 14.20 21.37
CA ALA A 100 1.17 14.56 20.54
C ALA A 100 1.19 13.74 19.24
N TYR A 101 0.87 12.44 19.34
CA TYR A 101 0.74 11.57 18.17
C TYR A 101 -0.34 12.06 17.22
N HIS A 102 -1.53 12.38 17.74
CA HIS A 102 -2.63 12.93 16.94
C HIS A 102 -2.24 14.25 16.26
N LEU A 103 -1.49 15.11 16.93
CA LEU A 103 -1.02 16.37 16.36
C LEU A 103 -0.08 16.15 15.16
N VAL A 104 0.80 15.14 15.23
CA VAL A 104 1.66 14.75 14.09
C VAL A 104 0.81 14.21 12.92
N MET A 105 -0.10 13.29 13.20
CA MET A 105 -0.96 12.69 12.16
C MET A 105 -1.90 13.71 11.53
N ASP A 106 -2.47 14.61 12.33
CA ASP A 106 -3.31 15.71 11.84
C ASP A 106 -2.48 16.70 11.02
N GLY A 107 -1.20 16.89 11.34
CA GLY A 107 -0.26 17.60 10.48
C GLY A 107 -0.12 16.94 9.11
N PHE A 108 0.18 15.63 9.07
CA PHE A 108 0.22 14.88 7.81
C PHE A 108 -1.11 14.89 7.07
N ALA A 109 -2.24 14.97 7.74
CA ALA A 109 -3.54 14.99 7.10
C ALA A 109 -3.90 16.35 6.47
N THR A 110 -3.38 17.46 7.01
CA THR A 110 -3.87 18.81 6.71
C THR A 110 -2.84 19.74 6.08
N GLU A 111 -1.55 19.39 6.11
CA GLU A 111 -0.51 20.32 5.68
C GLU A 111 -0.68 20.77 4.23
N GLY A 112 -0.68 22.07 4.00
CA GLY A 112 -0.86 22.68 2.67
C GLY A 112 -2.29 22.64 2.11
N LEU A 113 -3.28 22.15 2.88
CA LEU A 113 -4.68 22.07 2.46
C LEU A 113 -5.53 23.17 3.09
N GLN A 114 -6.57 23.60 2.37
CA GLN A 114 -7.58 24.54 2.88
C GLN A 114 -8.86 23.78 3.20
N ASN A 115 -9.23 23.69 4.49
CA ASN A 115 -10.46 23.02 4.97
C ASN A 115 -10.66 21.59 4.43
N ALA A 116 -9.58 20.89 4.12
CA ALA A 116 -9.59 19.53 3.59
C ALA A 116 -8.59 18.66 4.33
N ARG A 117 -8.79 17.34 4.24
CA ARG A 117 -7.89 16.32 4.79
C ARG A 117 -7.62 15.25 3.74
N ARG A 118 -6.44 14.65 3.79
CA ARG A 118 -6.04 13.55 2.88
C ARG A 118 -6.18 12.15 3.47
N ASP A 119 -6.75 12.02 4.66
CA ASP A 119 -6.71 10.77 5.45
C ASP A 119 -8.08 10.20 5.81
N GLU A 120 -9.19 10.85 5.42
CA GLU A 120 -10.55 10.50 5.83
C GLU A 120 -10.67 10.25 7.35
N ASN A 121 -9.96 11.07 8.14
CA ASN A 121 -9.84 10.96 9.60
C ASN A 121 -9.32 9.59 10.10
N SER A 122 -8.55 8.87 9.29
CA SER A 122 -7.92 7.61 9.71
C SER A 122 -6.73 7.83 10.63
N ARG A 123 -6.01 8.96 10.48
CA ARG A 123 -4.74 9.26 11.15
C ARG A 123 -3.65 8.20 10.94
N CYS A 124 -3.73 7.43 9.86
CA CYS A 124 -2.70 6.45 9.52
C CYS A 124 -2.59 6.17 8.02
N VAL A 125 -3.58 6.49 7.20
CA VAL A 125 -3.54 6.31 5.74
C VAL A 125 -3.75 7.67 5.08
N PHE A 126 -2.79 8.14 4.28
CA PHE A 126 -2.75 9.49 3.74
C PHE A 126 -2.51 9.48 2.23
N HIS A 127 -3.37 10.15 1.47
CA HIS A 127 -3.28 10.25 0.01
C HIS A 127 -2.48 11.46 -0.47
N PHE A 128 -1.66 11.26 -1.50
CA PHE A 128 -0.93 12.34 -2.14
C PHE A 128 -1.07 12.22 -3.66
N ARG A 129 -1.09 13.36 -4.34
CA ARG A 129 -1.24 13.46 -5.81
C ARG A 129 0.02 13.04 -6.58
N ASN A 130 1.13 12.85 -5.87
CA ASN A 130 2.43 12.41 -6.37
C ASN A 130 3.47 12.41 -5.23
N GLY A 131 4.64 11.83 -5.50
CA GLY A 131 5.76 11.75 -4.56
C GLY A 131 6.36 13.11 -4.16
N ARG A 132 6.24 14.16 -5.01
CA ARG A 132 6.71 15.51 -4.67
C ARG A 132 5.87 16.10 -3.55
N GLU A 133 4.54 16.04 -3.65
CA GLU A 133 3.65 16.53 -2.58
C GLU A 133 3.90 15.80 -1.26
N LEU A 134 4.06 14.47 -1.30
CA LEU A 134 4.41 13.67 -0.13
C LEU A 134 5.72 14.13 0.51
N THR A 135 6.75 14.39 -0.31
CA THR A 135 8.06 14.86 0.16
C THR A 135 7.97 16.27 0.76
N ASP A 136 7.23 17.17 0.12
CA ASP A 136 7.05 18.54 0.59
C ASP A 136 6.32 18.56 1.96
N VAL A 137 5.26 17.76 2.11
CA VAL A 137 4.55 17.60 3.39
C VAL A 137 5.45 17.00 4.45
N ARG A 138 6.17 15.91 4.15
CA ARG A 138 7.15 15.31 5.09
C ARG A 138 8.13 16.37 5.60
N ASN A 139 8.70 17.18 4.70
CA ASN A 139 9.68 18.19 5.05
C ASN A 139 9.07 19.32 5.91
N ALA A 140 7.86 19.77 5.61
CA ALA A 140 7.15 20.77 6.40
C ALA A 140 6.77 20.26 7.80
N ILE A 141 6.40 18.99 7.92
CA ILE A 141 6.15 18.34 9.21
C ILE A 141 7.45 18.22 10.02
N ARG A 142 8.55 17.78 9.39
CA ARG A 142 9.87 17.71 10.02
C ARG A 142 10.32 19.04 10.60
N GLN A 143 10.07 20.14 9.90
CA GLN A 143 10.47 21.48 10.36
C GLN A 143 9.70 21.95 11.60
N ARG A 144 8.43 21.56 11.75
CA ARG A 144 7.57 22.04 12.85
C ARG A 144 7.48 21.05 14.02
N LEU A 145 7.55 19.76 13.73
CA LEU A 145 7.33 18.66 14.65
C LEU A 145 8.56 17.74 14.67
N ILE A 146 9.71 18.32 15.00
CA ILE A 146 11.00 17.65 14.93
C ILE A 146 11.05 16.35 15.77
N ASP A 147 10.36 16.32 16.90
CA ASP A 147 10.30 15.16 17.80
C ASP A 147 9.63 13.93 17.17
N ALA A 148 8.88 14.09 16.08
CA ALA A 148 8.30 12.97 15.33
C ALA A 148 9.35 12.21 14.50
N PHE A 149 10.52 12.81 14.29
CA PHE A 149 11.62 12.27 13.50
C PHE A 149 12.74 11.82 14.43
N CYS A 150 13.59 10.93 13.93
CA CYS A 150 14.73 10.42 14.69
C CYS A 150 16.06 10.67 13.99
N ILE A 151 17.11 10.67 14.80
CA ILE A 151 18.48 10.61 14.33
C ILE A 151 18.71 9.21 13.74
N PRO A 152 19.26 9.10 12.52
CA PRO A 152 19.57 7.80 11.91
C PRO A 152 20.36 6.91 12.87
N PRO A 153 20.07 5.60 12.96
CA PRO A 153 20.76 4.69 13.89
C PRO A 153 22.29 4.78 13.86
N ALA A 154 22.88 4.95 12.67
CA ALA A 154 24.32 5.11 12.48
C ALA A 154 24.93 6.35 13.17
N LEU A 155 24.12 7.36 13.50
CA LEU A 155 24.54 8.62 14.13
C LEU A 155 24.08 8.75 15.58
N GLN A 156 23.33 7.79 16.12
CA GLN A 156 22.78 7.90 17.49
C GLN A 156 23.88 7.91 18.56
N ALA A 157 24.97 7.16 18.34
CA ALA A 157 26.09 7.10 19.29
C ALA A 157 26.78 8.47 19.50
N SER A 158 26.76 9.36 18.50
CA SER A 158 27.29 10.72 18.61
C SER A 158 26.28 11.74 19.12
N HIS A 159 25.02 11.33 19.36
CA HIS A 159 23.93 12.19 19.79
C HIS A 159 23.15 11.56 20.97
N PRO A 160 23.77 11.45 22.16
CA PRO A 160 23.19 10.70 23.30
C PRO A 160 21.89 11.29 23.86
N HIS A 161 21.55 12.54 23.51
CA HIS A 161 20.31 13.21 23.88
C HIS A 161 19.38 13.45 22.69
N GLY A 162 19.70 12.89 21.53
CA GLY A 162 18.88 13.02 20.34
C GLY A 162 17.70 12.07 20.35
N GLN A 163 16.66 12.42 19.58
CA GLN A 163 15.50 11.55 19.42
C GLN A 163 15.90 10.27 18.67
N ALA A 164 15.83 9.14 19.36
CA ALA A 164 16.30 7.86 18.81
C ALA A 164 15.19 7.06 18.11
N VAL A 165 13.92 7.31 18.44
CA VAL A 165 12.77 6.56 17.91
C VAL A 165 11.82 7.49 17.15
N PRO A 166 11.35 7.15 15.94
CA PRO A 166 10.40 7.97 15.22
C PRO A 166 8.97 7.76 15.74
N VAL A 167 8.05 8.63 15.33
CA VAL A 167 6.61 8.55 15.65
C VAL A 167 5.94 7.24 15.17
N GLY A 168 6.51 6.61 14.15
CA GLY A 168 5.98 5.40 13.52
C GLY A 168 6.93 4.86 12.45
N SER A 169 6.53 3.75 11.82
CA SER A 169 7.11 3.29 10.55
C SER A 169 6.30 3.86 9.39
N ALA A 170 6.99 4.27 8.33
CA ALA A 170 6.36 4.76 7.12
C ALA A 170 6.37 3.68 6.05
N TRP A 171 5.22 3.44 5.45
CA TRP A 171 5.03 2.53 4.34
C TRP A 171 4.53 3.34 3.16
N ILE A 172 5.07 3.09 1.98
CA ILE A 172 4.55 3.63 0.74
C ILE A 172 3.77 2.53 0.06
N LEU A 173 2.52 2.83 -0.29
CA LEU A 173 1.66 1.94 -1.05
C LEU A 173 1.24 2.66 -2.32
N THR A 174 1.35 1.98 -3.45
CA THR A 174 0.87 2.46 -4.74
C THR A 174 -0.10 1.45 -5.33
N LYS A 175 -1.28 1.92 -5.72
CA LYS A 175 -2.25 1.10 -6.44
C LYS A 175 -1.73 0.85 -7.86
N VAL A 176 -1.70 -0.42 -8.27
CA VAL A 176 -1.20 -0.88 -9.58
C VAL A 176 -2.28 -1.65 -10.36
N GLY A 177 -3.49 -1.71 -9.82
CA GLY A 177 -4.66 -2.35 -10.40
C GLY A 177 -5.88 -2.16 -9.51
N VAL A 178 -7.03 -2.72 -9.90
CA VAL A 178 -8.32 -2.48 -9.19
C VAL A 178 -8.29 -2.93 -7.73
N ARG A 179 -7.53 -3.98 -7.41
CA ARG A 179 -7.41 -4.55 -6.05
C ARG A 179 -5.99 -4.93 -5.69
N GLU A 180 -5.03 -4.44 -6.46
CA GLU A 180 -3.64 -4.83 -6.39
C GLU A 180 -2.81 -3.59 -6.08
N SER A 181 -1.82 -3.79 -5.21
CA SER A 181 -0.91 -2.74 -4.79
C SER A 181 0.52 -3.27 -4.78
N ASP A 182 1.45 -2.36 -5.05
CA ASP A 182 2.84 -2.51 -4.63
C ASP A 182 3.04 -1.71 -3.35
N PHE A 183 3.88 -2.20 -2.44
CA PHE A 183 4.13 -1.52 -1.17
C PHE A 183 5.49 -1.89 -0.58
N TRP A 184 6.09 -0.95 0.13
CA TRP A 184 7.36 -1.15 0.81
C TRP A 184 7.49 -0.24 2.03
N GLU A 185 8.27 -0.68 3.01
CA GLU A 185 8.68 0.18 4.14
C GLU A 185 9.74 1.19 3.67
N ASN A 186 9.59 2.44 4.07
CA ASN A 186 10.59 3.48 3.88
C ASN A 186 11.28 3.79 5.21
N ASP A 187 12.31 3.01 5.52
CA ASP A 187 13.10 3.08 6.76
C ASP A 187 13.73 4.45 7.01
N THR A 188 13.87 5.27 5.97
CA THR A 188 14.51 6.60 6.06
C THR A 188 13.51 7.74 6.14
N PHE A 189 12.20 7.45 6.03
CA PHE A 189 11.18 8.49 5.98
C PHE A 189 11.20 9.36 7.23
N PHE A 190 11.37 8.80 8.43
CA PHE A 190 11.42 9.60 9.66
C PHE A 190 12.84 9.98 10.09
N HIS A 191 13.86 9.79 9.25
CA HIS A 191 15.20 10.24 9.56
C HIS A 191 15.36 11.77 9.37
N VAL A 192 16.02 12.41 10.33
CA VAL A 192 16.59 13.74 10.11
C VAL A 192 17.85 13.59 9.25
N HIS A 193 17.87 14.22 8.08
CA HIS A 193 19.12 14.42 7.35
C HIS A 193 19.75 15.67 7.95
N GLN A 194 20.90 15.48 8.62
CA GLN A 194 21.73 16.57 9.12
C GLN A 194 22.60 17.12 7.99
#